data_AF-A0A8T3T196-F1
#
_entry.id   AF-A0A8T3T196-F1
#
_cell.length_a   1.000
_cell.length_b   1.000
_cell.length_c   1.000
_cell.angle_alpha   90.00
_cell.angle_beta   90.00
_cell.angle_gamma   90.00
#
_symmetry.space_group_name_H-M   'P 1'
#
loop_
_entity.id
_entity.type
_entity.pdbx_description
1 polymer ?
#
loop_
_entity_poly.entity_id
_entity_poly.type
_entity_poly.pdbx_seq_one_letter_code
_entity_poly.pdbx_strand_id
1 'polypeptide(L)' 'YGIARRFIPHARIGFGTGFGTAVWILGDEIGVWLLGLAAAPTDYPAGVHAHSAVGHAIYGAALEGVAAGVEWALGRR' A
#
# COMPACT_ATOMS: atom_id res chain seq x y z
N TYR A 1 -4.46 -7.61 -0.79
CA TYR A 1 -3.19 -8.09 -0.23
C TYR A 1 -3.15 -9.58 0.09
N GLY A 2 -4.02 -10.10 0.98
CA GLY A 2 -3.94 -11.50 1.45
C GLY A 2 -3.96 -12.59 0.37
N ILE A 3 -4.69 -12.38 -0.73
CA ILE A 3 -4.62 -13.24 -1.93
C ILE A 3 -3.37 -12.92 -2.75
N ALA A 4 -3.14 -11.64 -3.07
CA ALA A 4 -2.04 -11.17 -3.90
C ALA A 4 -0.66 -11.66 -3.40
N ARG A 5 -0.38 -11.61 -2.09
CA ARG A 5 0.91 -12.03 -1.52
C ARG A 5 1.23 -13.51 -1.73
N ARG A 6 0.24 -14.36 -1.99
CA ARG A 6 0.42 -15.80 -2.24
C ARG A 6 0.73 -16.12 -3.69
N PHE A 7 0.13 -15.37 -4.62
CA PHE A 7 0.24 -15.64 -6.05
C PHE A 7 1.20 -14.71 -6.77
N ILE A 8 1.49 -13.54 -6.19
CA ILE A 8 2.34 -12.50 -6.75
C ILE A 8 3.46 -12.24 -5.75
N PRO A 9 4.63 -12.90 -5.89
CA PRO A 9 5.78 -12.71 -5.00
C PRO A 9 6.17 -11.23 -4.85
N HIS A 10 5.96 -10.45 -5.91
CA HIS A 10 6.26 -9.01 -5.94
C HIS A 10 5.40 -8.18 -4.97
N ALA A 11 4.22 -8.68 -4.56
CA ALA A 11 3.41 -8.00 -3.56
C ALA A 11 4.08 -7.95 -2.17
N ARG A 12 5.12 -8.77 -1.94
CA ARG A 12 5.88 -8.81 -0.68
C ARG A 12 7.19 -8.00 -0.73
N ILE A 13 7.51 -7.36 -1.86
CA ILE A 13 8.74 -6.57 -2.03
C ILE A 13 8.87 -5.53 -0.91
N GLY A 14 10.07 -5.44 -0.33
CA GLY A 14 10.35 -4.51 0.75
C GLY A 14 9.47 -4.75 1.98
N PHE A 15 9.13 -6.00 2.28
CA PHE A 15 8.22 -6.37 3.37
C PHE A 15 6.81 -5.76 3.20
N GLY A 16 6.26 -5.78 1.98
CA GLY A 16 4.93 -5.24 1.69
C GLY A 16 4.88 -3.72 1.47
N THR A 17 5.98 -2.99 1.70
CA THR A 17 6.06 -1.55 1.42
C THR A 17 5.81 -1.24 -0.05
N GLY A 18 6.35 -2.05 -0.99
CA GLY A 18 6.11 -1.86 -2.42
C GLY A 18 4.63 -1.98 -2.81
N PHE A 19 3.89 -2.88 -2.15
CA PHE A 19 2.44 -2.97 -2.31
C PHE A 19 1.74 -1.72 -1.76
N GLY A 20 2.14 -1.25 -0.58
CA GLY A 20 1.63 -0.01 0.01
C GLY A 20 1.84 1.19 -0.91
N THR A 21 3.04 1.38 -1.46
CA THR A 21 3.35 2.43 -2.43
C THR A 21 2.50 2.31 -3.70
N ALA A 22 2.25 1.10 -4.20
CA ALA A 22 1.37 0.91 -5.35
C ALA A 22 -0.09 1.33 -5.03
N VAL A 23 -0.57 1.06 -3.81
CA VAL A 23 -1.88 1.54 -3.35
C VAL A 23 -1.92 3.06 -3.29
N TRP A 24 -0.86 3.71 -2.80
CA TRP A 24 -0.75 5.18 -2.80
C TRP A 24 -0.84 5.78 -4.21
N ILE A 25 -0.03 5.28 -5.15
CA ILE A 25 -0.06 5.79 -6.54
C ILE A 25 -1.45 5.61 -7.17
N LEU A 26 -2.02 4.41 -7.04
CA LEU A 26 -3.28 4.10 -7.72
C LEU A 26 -4.48 4.74 -7.03
N GLY A 27 -4.44 4.92 -5.72
CA GLY A 27 -5.49 5.51 -4.90
C GLY A 27 -5.40 7.02 -4.89
N ASP A 28 -4.42 7.54 -4.13
CA ASP A 28 -4.29 8.95 -3.77
C ASP A 28 -3.89 9.82 -4.97
N GLU A 29 -2.98 9.34 -5.83
CA GLU A 29 -2.44 10.14 -6.93
C GLU A 29 -3.24 10.03 -8.23
N ILE A 30 -4.07 8.99 -8.39
CA ILE A 30 -4.76 8.71 -9.65
C ILE A 30 -6.25 8.46 -9.42
N GLY A 31 -6.59 7.43 -8.65
CA GLY A 31 -7.95 6.90 -8.57
C GLY A 31 -8.96 7.90 -8.00
N VAL A 32 -8.69 8.47 -6.82
CA VAL A 32 -9.64 9.37 -6.16
C VAL A 32 -9.88 10.65 -6.94
N TRP A 33 -8.85 11.14 -7.64
CA TRP A 33 -8.96 12.27 -8.56
C TRP A 33 -9.79 11.92 -9.80
N LEU A 34 -9.48 10.81 -10.48
CA LEU A 34 -10.22 10.39 -11.68
C LEU A 34 -11.70 10.11 -11.39
N LEU A 35 -12.02 9.71 -10.17
CA LEU A 35 -13.40 9.50 -9.71
C LEU A 35 -14.12 10.80 -9.30
N GLY A 36 -13.43 11.94 -9.31
CA GLY A 36 -13.98 13.23 -8.90
C GLY A 36 -14.26 13.32 -7.39
N LEU A 37 -13.61 12.46 -6.59
CA LEU A 37 -13.76 12.43 -5.13
C LEU A 37 -12.74 13.31 -4.40
N ALA A 38 -11.72 13.78 -5.11
CA ALA A 38 -10.67 14.68 -4.62
C ALA A 38 -10.28 15.71 -5.68
N ALA A 39 -9.56 16.76 -5.27
CA ALA A 39 -8.94 17.72 -6.18
C ALA A 39 -7.81 17.06 -6.99
N ALA A 40 -7.25 17.77 -7.98
CA ALA A 40 -6.13 17.23 -8.75
C ALA A 40 -4.91 17.05 -7.85
N PRO A 41 -4.05 16.04 -8.09
CA PRO A 41 -2.83 15.84 -7.30
C PRO A 41 -1.95 17.11 -7.26
N THR A 42 -1.90 17.85 -8.36
CA THR A 42 -1.13 19.10 -8.48
C THR A 42 -1.64 20.25 -7.61
N ASP A 43 -2.85 20.13 -7.05
CA ASP A 43 -3.44 21.14 -6.16
C ASP A 43 -2.95 20.98 -4.71
N TYR A 44 -2.29 19.87 -4.39
CA TYR A 44 -1.74 19.59 -3.07
C TYR A 44 -0.24 19.94 -2.98
N PRO A 45 0.24 20.45 -1.83
CA PRO A 45 1.67 20.65 -1.61
C PRO A 45 2.47 19.34 -1.63
N ALA A 46 3.72 19.38 -2.09
CA ALA A 46 4.65 18.23 -2.11
C ALA A 46 4.75 17.48 -0.76
N GLY A 47 4.63 18.18 0.36
CA GLY A 47 4.64 17.58 1.70
C GLY A 47 3.45 16.65 1.98
N VAL A 48 2.29 16.89 1.35
CA VAL A 48 1.09 16.04 1.48
C VAL A 48 1.31 14.71 0.76
N HIS A 49 1.90 14.74 -0.44
CA HIS A 49 2.29 13.54 -1.19
C HIS A 49 3.34 12.74 -0.42
N ALA A 50 4.37 13.40 0.13
CA ALA A 50 5.40 12.71 0.90
C ALA A 50 4.82 12.07 2.17
N HIS A 51 3.95 12.78 2.89
CA HIS A 51 3.30 12.27 4.09
C HIS A 51 2.41 11.05 3.79
N SER A 52 1.55 11.16 2.78
CA SER A 52 0.66 10.06 2.37
C SER A 52 1.44 8.85 1.83
N ALA A 53 2.51 9.07 1.06
CA ALA A 53 3.38 8.00 0.57
C ALA A 53 4.06 7.23 1.71
N VAL A 54 4.59 7.94 2.72
CA VAL A 54 5.19 7.29 3.91
C VAL A 54 4.13 6.52 4.69
N GLY A 55 2.95 7.10 4.89
CA GLY A 55 1.83 6.43 5.54
C GLY A 55 1.45 5.12 4.85
N HIS A 56 1.42 5.13 3.51
CA HIS A 56 1.12 3.94 2.71
C HIS A 56 2.25 2.90 2.72
N ALA A 57 3.51 3.32 2.75
CA ALA A 57 4.64 2.40 2.92
C ALA A 57 4.54 1.67 4.28
N ILE A 58 4.25 2.40 5.36
CA ILE A 58 4.04 1.83 6.70
C ILE A 58 2.82 0.91 6.71
N TYR A 59 1.72 1.31 6.08
CA TYR A 59 0.52 0.47 5.92
C TYR A 59 0.86 -0.86 5.24
N GLY A 60 1.62 -0.83 4.14
CA GLY A 60 2.08 -2.03 3.45
C GLY A 60 2.94 -2.94 4.33
N ALA A 61 3.87 -2.35 5.10
CA ALA A 61 4.69 -3.07 6.07
C ALA A 61 3.87 -3.74 7.18
N ALA A 62 2.93 -3.00 7.76
CA ALA A 62 2.04 -3.53 8.78
C ALA A 62 1.19 -4.70 8.23
N LEU A 63 0.73 -4.57 6.98
CA LEU A 63 -0.08 -5.58 6.32
C LEU A 63 0.69 -6.89 6.08
N GLU A 64 1.96 -6.84 5.66
CA GLU A 64 2.81 -8.03 5.58
C GLU A 64 3.07 -8.64 6.95
N GLY A 65 3.37 -7.81 7.95
CA GLY A 65 3.61 -8.27 9.33
C GLY A 65 2.41 -9.04 9.89
N VAL A 66 1.20 -8.48 9.75
CA VAL A 66 -0.04 -9.14 10.19
C VAL A 66 -0.28 -10.43 9.39
N ALA A 67 -0.13 -10.38 8.06
CA ALA A 67 -0.40 -11.56 7.24
C ALA A 67 0.59 -12.70 7.51
N ALA A 68 1.87 -12.40 7.68
CA ALA A 68 2.89 -13.37 8.09
C ALA A 68 2.64 -13.91 9.50
N GLY A 69 2.25 -13.05 10.45
CA GLY A 69 1.89 -13.47 11.81
C GLY A 69 0.70 -14.42 11.84
N VAL A 70 -0.33 -14.17 11.01
CA VAL A 70 -1.49 -15.06 10.86
C VAL A 70 -1.08 -16.40 10.25
N GLU A 71 -0.23 -16.42 9.23
CA GLU A 71 0.25 -17.69 8.65
C GLU A 71 1.06 -18.50 9.65
N TRP A 72 1.97 -17.85 10.36
CA TRP A 72 2.73 -18.44 11.45
C TRP A 72 1.84 -19.05 12.53
N ALA A 73 0.84 -18.29 13.02
CA ALA A 73 -0.09 -18.75 14.05
C ALA A 73 -0.93 -19.96 13.60
N LEU A 74 -1.14 -20.10 12.30
CA LEU A 74 -1.89 -21.20 11.70
C LEU A 74 -0.98 -22.37 11.28
N GLY A 75 0.31 -22.33 11.60
CA GLY A 75 1.27 -23.38 11.24
C GLY A 75 1.56 -23.45 9.74
N ARG A 76 1.17 -22.42 8.97
CA ARG A 76 1.40 -22.33 7.53
C ARG A 76 2.72 -21.57 7.33
N ARG A 77 3.73 -22.23 6.75
CA ARG A 77 4.99 -21.59 6.36
C ARG A 77 4.90 -21.04 4.95
#